data_AF-A0A929F584-F1
#
_entry.id   AF-A0A929F584-F1
#
_cell.length_a   1.000
_cell.length_b   1.000
_cell.length_c   1.000
_cell.angle_alpha   90.00
_cell.angle_beta   90.00
_cell.angle_gamma   90.00
#
_symmetry.space_group_name_H-M   'P 1'
#
loop_
_entity.id
_entity.type
_entity.pdbx_description
1 polymer ?
#
loop_
_entity_poly.entity_id
_entity_poly.type
_entity_poly.pdbx_seq_one_letter_code
_entity_poly.pdbx_strand_id
1 'polypeptide(L)'
;MSEPTMKELIDKAEQYIFPTYTRSPIVLTKGEGMKVWDSEGKEYLDFMSGIAVLNVGHLHPRVVEAIHKQSSKLMHVSNLYYSEPQIKLAELLITHSFADKVF
;
A
#
# COMPACT_ATOMS: atom_id res chain seq x y z
N MET A 1 -6.67 15.13 -23.47
CA MET A 1 -6.49 16.12 -22.39
C MET A 1 -5.07 15.95 -21.90
N SER A 2 -4.31 17.03 -21.68
CA SER A 2 -2.96 16.95 -21.11
C SER A 2 -3.00 16.43 -19.67
N GLU A 3 -1.93 15.77 -19.22
CA GLU A 3 -1.80 15.38 -17.81
C GLU A 3 -1.71 16.63 -16.91
N PRO A 4 -2.28 16.58 -15.69
CA PRO A 4 -2.22 17.70 -14.75
C PRO A 4 -0.79 17.89 -14.22
N THR A 5 -0.41 19.15 -13.99
CA THR A 5 0.84 19.52 -13.33
C THR A 5 0.82 19.12 -11.84
N MET A 6 2.01 19.03 -11.23
CA MET A 6 2.13 18.74 -9.79
C MET A 6 1.38 19.79 -8.95
N LYS A 7 1.46 21.07 -9.33
CA LYS A 7 0.75 22.16 -8.65
C LYS A 7 -0.76 21.97 -8.72
N GLU A 8 -1.31 21.65 -9.88
CA GLU A 8 -2.76 21.43 -10.03
C GLU A 8 -3.26 20.25 -9.19
N LEU A 9 -2.43 19.20 -9.02
CA LEU A 9 -2.75 18.08 -8.14
C LEU A 9 -2.73 18.48 -6.66
N ILE A 10 -1.76 19.30 -6.24
CA ILE A 10 -1.68 19.84 -4.87
C ILE A 10 -2.87 20.76 -4.59
N ASP A 11 -3.17 21.71 -5.48
CA ASP A 11 -4.30 22.64 -5.34
C ASP A 11 -5.63 21.86 -5.18
N LYS A 12 -5.83 20.80 -5.97
CA LYS A 12 -7.00 19.92 -5.84
C LYS A 12 -7.02 19.18 -4.49
N ALA A 13 -5.88 18.69 -4.03
CA ALA A 13 -5.80 18.03 -2.73
C ALA A 13 -6.17 18.99 -1.60
N GLU A 14 -5.71 20.24 -1.64
CA GLU A 14 -6.07 21.27 -0.66
C GLU A 14 -7.55 21.64 -0.71
N GLN A 15 -8.16 21.62 -1.90
CA GLN A 15 -9.59 21.91 -2.07
C GLN A 15 -10.50 20.77 -1.57
N TYR A 16 -10.09 19.51 -1.78
CA TYR A 16 -10.98 18.36 -1.60
C TYR A 16 -10.61 17.41 -0.44
N ILE A 17 -9.44 17.56 0.19
CA ILE A 17 -8.96 16.69 1.28
C ILE A 17 -8.78 17.50 2.56
N PHE A 18 -9.29 17.00 3.68
CA PHE A 18 -9.08 17.64 4.98
C PHE A 18 -7.58 17.79 5.31
N PRO A 19 -7.16 18.93 5.89
CA PRO A 19 -5.76 19.22 6.22
C PRO A 19 -5.32 18.53 7.52
N THR A 20 -5.37 17.20 7.55
CA THR A 20 -4.98 16.39 8.73
C THR A 20 -3.47 16.15 8.87
N TYR A 21 -2.68 16.49 7.84
CA TYR A 21 -1.22 16.32 7.81
C TYR A 21 -0.53 17.51 7.17
N THR A 22 0.64 17.87 7.69
CA THR A 22 1.62 18.70 6.97
C THR A 22 2.34 17.83 5.95
N ARG A 23 2.13 18.07 4.66
CA ARG A 23 2.68 17.26 3.56
C ARG A 23 3.87 17.97 2.91
N SER A 24 4.86 17.19 2.48
CA SER A 24 5.86 17.71 1.53
C SER A 24 5.16 18.02 0.19
N PRO A 25 5.52 19.10 -0.52
CA PRO A 25 4.89 19.50 -1.77
C PRO A 25 5.39 18.64 -2.95
N ILE A 26 5.26 17.31 -2.84
CA ILE A 26 5.66 16.32 -3.83
C ILE A 26 4.46 15.40 -4.06
N VAL A 27 4.15 15.12 -5.33
CA VAL A 27 3.08 14.19 -5.71
C VAL A 27 3.71 12.93 -6.30
N LEU A 28 3.79 11.86 -5.51
CA LEU A 28 4.32 10.57 -5.98
C LEU A 28 3.27 9.81 -6.81
N THR A 29 3.67 9.29 -7.97
CA THR A 29 2.77 8.63 -8.94
C THR A 29 3.18 7.20 -9.28
N LYS A 30 4.46 6.84 -9.07
CA LYS A 30 4.98 5.49 -9.29
C LYS A 30 5.89 5.08 -8.14
N GLY A 31 5.90 3.79 -7.81
CA GLY A 31 6.88 3.17 -6.92
C GLY A 31 7.34 1.81 -7.44
N GLU A 32 8.61 1.47 -7.22
CA GLU A 32 9.22 0.19 -7.60
C GLU A 32 10.43 -0.11 -6.70
N GLY A 33 10.36 -1.20 -5.92
CA GLY A 33 11.41 -1.53 -4.96
C GLY A 33 11.62 -0.40 -3.95
N MET A 34 12.83 0.17 -3.88
CA MET A 34 13.18 1.29 -3.00
C MET A 34 13.01 2.67 -3.65
N LYS A 35 12.47 2.73 -4.87
CA LYS A 35 12.38 3.97 -5.67
C LYS A 35 10.95 4.42 -5.81
N VAL A 36 10.77 5.74 -5.84
CA VAL A 36 9.50 6.39 -6.19
C VAL A 36 9.74 7.51 -7.19
N TRP A 37 8.72 7.82 -7.98
CA TRP A 37 8.75 8.92 -8.95
C TRP A 37 7.61 9.89 -8.68
N ASP A 38 7.88 11.18 -8.80
CA ASP A 38 6.83 12.19 -8.76
C ASP A 38 6.10 12.34 -10.10
N SER A 39 5.03 13.16 -10.10
CA SER A 39 4.22 13.45 -11.29
C SER A 39 4.98 14.15 -12.41
N GLU A 40 6.16 14.67 -12.15
CA GLU A 40 7.03 15.31 -13.14
C GLU A 40 8.17 14.36 -13.60
N GLY A 41 8.16 13.11 -13.13
CA GLY A 41 9.09 12.06 -13.54
C GLY A 41 10.40 12.03 -12.78
N LYS A 42 10.58 12.86 -11.74
CA LYS A 42 11.81 12.83 -10.94
C LYS A 42 11.82 11.61 -10.03
N GLU A 43 12.93 10.87 -10.05
CA GLU A 43 13.17 9.69 -9.21
C GLU A 43 13.71 10.09 -7.83
N TYR A 44 13.26 9.39 -6.80
CA TYR A 44 13.72 9.50 -5.43
C TYR A 44 14.01 8.11 -4.85
N LEU A 45 15.00 8.04 -3.95
CA LEU A 45 15.15 6.90 -3.06
C LEU A 45 14.21 7.08 -1.86
N ASP A 46 13.39 6.08 -1.57
CA ASP A 46 12.46 6.09 -0.45
C ASP A 46 13.12 5.54 0.82
N PHE A 47 13.55 6.46 1.69
CA PHE A 47 14.09 6.15 3.02
C PHE A 47 13.00 6.15 4.11
N MET A 48 11.76 6.46 3.78
CA MET A 48 10.64 6.46 4.74
C MET A 48 9.92 5.10 4.75
N SER A 49 9.88 4.42 3.60
CA SER A 49 9.22 3.12 3.42
C SER A 49 7.76 3.15 3.90
N GLY A 50 7.07 4.27 3.66
CA GLY A 50 5.71 4.48 4.17
C GLY A 50 5.60 4.44 5.69
N ILE A 51 6.60 4.94 6.43
CA ILE A 51 6.72 4.78 7.89
C ILE A 51 6.86 3.29 8.25
N ALA A 52 7.88 2.64 7.68
CA ALA A 52 8.20 1.22 7.88
C ALA A 52 7.07 0.23 7.51
N VAL A 53 6.18 0.62 6.59
CA VAL A 53 5.09 -0.23 6.07
C VAL A 53 5.56 -1.05 4.87
N LEU A 54 6.29 -0.45 3.94
CA LEU A 54 6.71 -1.06 2.68
C LEU A 54 8.07 -1.77 2.81
N ASN A 55 8.20 -2.63 3.83
CA ASN A 55 9.47 -3.30 4.17
C ASN A 55 10.01 -4.22 3.06
N VAL A 56 9.15 -4.68 2.15
CA VAL A 56 9.53 -5.48 0.98
C VAL A 56 9.62 -4.65 -0.31
N GLY A 57 9.55 -3.32 -0.19
CA GLY A 57 9.56 -2.38 -1.29
C GLY A 57 8.19 -2.18 -1.97
N HIS A 58 8.11 -1.11 -2.75
CA HIS A 58 6.96 -0.79 -3.60
C HIS A 58 6.77 -1.86 -4.67
N LEU A 59 5.52 -2.26 -4.90
CA LEU A 59 5.12 -3.23 -5.94
C LEU A 59 5.92 -4.54 -5.94
N HIS A 60 6.26 -5.08 -4.76
CA HIS A 60 6.93 -6.39 -4.68
C HIS A 60 6.11 -7.46 -5.45
N PRO A 61 6.67 -8.15 -6.46
CA PRO A 61 5.90 -8.98 -7.40
C PRO A 61 5.00 -10.03 -6.72
N ARG A 62 5.53 -10.73 -5.71
CA ARG A 62 4.75 -11.73 -4.95
C ARG A 62 3.54 -11.14 -4.21
N VAL A 63 3.65 -9.90 -3.71
CA VAL A 63 2.55 -9.24 -2.97
C VAL A 63 1.48 -8.82 -3.96
N VAL A 64 1.87 -8.21 -5.07
CA VAL A 64 0.97 -7.80 -6.15
C VAL A 64 0.21 -9.00 -6.70
N GLU A 65 0.91 -10.08 -7.03
CA GLU A 65 0.29 -11.32 -7.52
C GLU A 65 -0.71 -11.92 -6.51
N ALA A 66 -0.33 -12.00 -5.23
CA ALA A 66 -1.21 -12.53 -4.18
C ALA A 66 -2.50 -11.71 -4.03
N ILE A 67 -2.41 -10.38 -4.08
CA ILE A 67 -3.56 -9.47 -4.05
C ILE A 67 -4.46 -9.72 -5.27
N HIS A 68 -3.91 -9.70 -6.49
CA HIS A 68 -4.69 -9.90 -7.72
C HIS A 68 -5.41 -11.25 -7.74
N LYS A 69 -4.70 -12.33 -7.36
CA LYS A 69 -5.28 -13.66 -7.29
C LYS A 69 -6.45 -13.71 -6.32
N GLN A 70 -6.28 -13.18 -5.11
CA GLN A 70 -7.34 -13.24 -4.10
C GLN A 70 -8.51 -12.31 -4.42
N SER A 71 -8.27 -11.11 -4.96
CA SER A 71 -9.33 -10.15 -5.32
C SER A 71 -10.26 -10.69 -6.41
N SER A 72 -9.74 -11.53 -7.31
CA SER A 72 -10.55 -12.21 -8.33
C SER A 72 -11.38 -13.39 -7.79
N LYS A 73 -11.12 -13.84 -6.55
CA LYS A 73 -11.77 -15.01 -5.91
C LYS A 73 -12.78 -14.61 -4.85
N LEU A 74 -12.36 -13.83 -3.85
CA LEU A 74 -13.19 -13.44 -2.70
C LEU A 74 -12.54 -12.28 -1.93
N MET A 75 -13.29 -11.19 -1.69
CA MET A 75 -12.77 -10.02 -0.97
C MET A 75 -13.15 -9.97 0.51
N HIS A 76 -14.43 -10.00 0.84
CA HIS A 76 -14.90 -9.82 2.21
C HIS A 76 -16.17 -10.61 2.49
N VAL A 77 -16.21 -11.29 3.64
CA VAL A 77 -17.36 -12.08 4.09
C VAL A 77 -17.73 -11.81 5.57
N SER A 78 -17.21 -10.75 6.20
CA SER A 78 -17.26 -10.55 7.66
C SER A 78 -16.63 -11.69 8.48
N ASN A 79 -16.59 -11.55 9.80
CA ASN A 79 -16.13 -12.61 10.70
C ASN A 79 -17.22 -13.63 11.06
N LEU A 80 -18.41 -13.54 10.44
CA LEU A 80 -19.49 -14.51 10.63
C LEU A 80 -19.26 -15.83 9.88
N TYR A 81 -18.34 -15.83 8.91
CA TYR A 81 -17.96 -17.02 8.14
C TYR A 81 -16.45 -17.23 8.18
N TYR A 82 -16.03 -18.47 7.96
CA TYR A 82 -14.61 -18.81 7.85
C TYR A 82 -14.07 -18.49 6.46
N SER A 83 -12.80 -18.10 6.38
CA SER A 83 -12.09 -17.91 5.11
C SER A 83 -10.78 -18.70 5.09
N GLU A 84 -10.52 -19.39 3.98
CA GLU A 84 -9.31 -20.19 3.77
C GLU A 84 -8.00 -19.37 4.01
N PRO A 85 -7.86 -18.12 3.52
CA PRO A 85 -6.64 -17.34 3.76
C PRO A 85 -6.42 -17.00 5.25
N GLN A 86 -7.48 -16.69 6.00
CA GLN A 86 -7.36 -16.37 7.42
C GLN A 86 -6.87 -17.57 8.24
N ILE A 87 -7.43 -18.76 7.98
CA ILE A 87 -7.03 -19.99 8.67
C ILE A 87 -5.55 -20.30 8.43
N LYS A 88 -5.11 -20.24 7.16
CA LYS A 88 -3.71 -20.50 6.79
C LYS A 88 -2.73 -19.47 7.37
N LEU A 89 -3.13 -18.19 7.41
CA LEU A 89 -2.31 -17.15 8.02
C LEU A 89 -2.19 -17.35 9.53
N ALA A 90 -3.27 -17.73 10.21
CA ALA A 90 -3.26 -17.99 11.64
C ALA A 90 -2.29 -19.13 12.00
N GLU A 91 -2.33 -20.23 11.26
CA GLU A 91 -1.38 -21.35 11.41
C GLU A 91 0.07 -20.88 11.19
N LEU A 92 0.32 -20.12 10.12
CA LEU A 92 1.66 -19.60 9.80
C LEU A 92 2.22 -18.75 10.95
N LEU A 93 1.41 -17.83 11.49
CA LEU A 93 1.84 -16.93 12.56
C LEU A 93 2.12 -17.68 13.87
N ILE A 94 1.24 -18.62 14.25
CA ILE A 94 1.39 -19.41 15.47
C ILE A 94 2.64 -20.28 15.40
N THR A 95 2.85 -20.98 14.27
CA THR A 95 4.00 -21.89 14.10
C THR A 95 5.35 -21.17 14.01
N HIS A 96 5.37 -19.85 13.78
CA HIS A 96 6.58 -19.03 13.67
C HIS A 96 6.72 -18.00 14.80
N SER A 97 5.91 -18.10 15.85
CA SER A 97 5.98 -17.20 16.99
C SER A 97 5.71 -17.93 18.30
N PHE A 98 5.67 -17.19 19.40
CA PHE A 98 5.31 -17.71 20.72
C PHE A 98 3.80 -17.75 20.96
N ALA A 99 2.99 -17.23 20.04
CA ALA A 99 1.57 -17.03 20.25
C ALA A 99 0.77 -18.33 20.11
N ASP A 100 -0.20 -18.55 20.99
CA ASP A 100 -1.11 -19.70 20.89
C ASP A 100 -2.30 -19.47 19.93
N LYS A 101 -2.71 -18.20 19.73
CA LYS A 101 -3.83 -17.77 18.88
C LYS A 101 -3.60 -16.36 18.31
N VAL A 102 -4.24 -16.05 17.18
CA VAL A 102 -4.22 -14.73 16.51
C VAL A 102 -5.61 -14.37 15.96
N PHE A 103 -5.82 -13.10 15.58
CA PHE A 103 -7.06 -12.57 15.01
C PHE A 103 -6.93 -12.24 13.52
#